data_AF-A0A6I1EFG1-F1
#
_entry.id   AF-A0A6I1EFG1-F1
#
_cell.length_a   1.000
_cell.length_b   1.000
_cell.length_c   1.000
_cell.angle_alpha   90.00
_cell.angle_beta   90.00
_cell.angle_gamma   90.00
#
_symmetry.space_group_name_H-M   'P 1'
#
loop_
_entity.id
_entity.type
_entity.pdbx_description
1 polymer ?
#
loop_
_entity_poly.entity_id
_entity_poly.type
_entity_poly.pdbx_seq_one_letter_code
_entity_poly.pdbx_strand_id
1 'polypeptide(L)'
;PGSIERVDAVTPYVEKVIDGVRLSRRLKVVVDAGNGIAGPVMLRILSKLDVEVVPLYCDVDGHFPNHHPDPSKPKNLEMLIRKVKEVGADYGFALDGDGDRLGVVTNEGEVIYPDRLMMLFAEDILRSHPGAEIVYDVKCSRKLV
;
A
#
# COMPACT_ATOMS: atom_id res chain seq x y z
N PRO A 1 -9.97 40.77 3.16
CA PRO A 1 -9.36 40.16 1.95
C PRO A 1 -8.57 38.91 2.34
N GLY A 2 -8.65 37.82 1.57
CA GLY A 2 -7.84 36.61 1.75
C GLY A 2 -6.73 36.49 0.71
N SER A 3 -5.76 35.60 0.95
CA SER A 3 -4.67 35.26 0.03
C SER A 3 -4.67 33.76 -0.29
N ILE A 4 -4.09 33.40 -1.44
CA ILE A 4 -3.88 32.00 -1.87
C ILE A 4 -2.38 31.76 -2.00
N GLU A 5 -1.90 30.66 -1.44
CA GLU A 5 -0.52 30.19 -1.58
C GLU A 5 -0.53 28.77 -2.16
N ARG A 6 0.48 28.44 -2.99
CA ARG A 6 0.70 27.09 -3.49
C ARG A 6 1.88 26.48 -2.73
N VAL A 7 1.66 25.34 -2.10
CA VAL A 7 2.65 24.65 -1.27
C VAL A 7 2.82 23.21 -1.77
N ASP A 8 4.06 22.73 -1.84
CA ASP A 8 4.36 21.32 -2.04
C ASP A 8 4.23 20.57 -0.70
N ALA A 9 3.14 19.84 -0.53
CA ALA A 9 2.93 18.98 0.63
C ALA A 9 3.49 17.56 0.45
N VAL A 10 3.80 17.13 -0.78
CA VAL A 10 4.18 15.75 -1.07
C VAL A 10 5.61 15.47 -0.62
N THR A 11 6.54 16.39 -0.88
CA THR A 11 7.94 16.21 -0.46
C THR A 11 8.10 16.03 1.05
N PRO A 12 7.57 16.92 1.92
CA PRO A 12 7.68 16.73 3.37
C PRO A 12 6.92 15.48 3.85
N TYR A 13 5.81 15.11 3.21
CA TYR A 13 5.12 13.86 3.52
C TYR A 13 5.98 12.62 3.24
N VAL A 14 6.58 12.54 2.06
CA VAL A 14 7.45 11.41 1.67
C VAL A 14 8.63 11.30 2.64
N GLU A 15 9.26 12.41 3.02
CA GLU A 15 10.35 12.43 3.99
C GLU A 15 9.89 11.98 5.38
N LYS A 16 8.70 12.38 5.81
CA LYS A 16 8.17 12.00 7.10
C LYS A 16 7.78 10.51 7.17
N VAL A 17 7.26 9.95 6.09
CA VAL A 17 6.84 8.53 6.05
C VAL A 17 8.04 7.59 6.10
N ILE A 18 9.15 7.92 5.44
CA ILE A 18 10.35 7.07 5.45
C ILE A 18 11.20 7.27 6.72
N ASP A 19 10.92 8.31 7.50
CA ASP A 19 11.59 8.57 8.77
C ASP A 19 11.34 7.39 9.72
N GLY A 20 12.43 6.80 10.24
CA GLY A 20 12.36 5.60 11.09
C GLY A 20 12.11 4.26 10.36
N VAL A 21 11.84 4.24 9.05
CA VAL A 21 11.67 2.97 8.31
C VAL A 21 13.05 2.35 8.04
N ARG A 22 13.25 1.11 8.49
CA ARG A 22 14.48 0.33 8.27
C ARG A 22 14.12 -1.07 7.79
N LEU A 23 14.57 -1.41 6.58
CA LEU A 23 14.40 -2.74 6.04
C LEU A 23 15.57 -3.62 6.49
N SER A 24 15.28 -4.84 6.95
CA SER A 24 16.29 -5.83 7.34
C SER A 24 16.98 -6.49 6.15
N ARG A 25 16.34 -6.41 4.97
CA ARG A 25 16.86 -6.90 3.69
C ARG A 25 16.22 -6.11 2.55
N ARG A 26 16.85 -6.14 1.38
CA ARG A 26 16.25 -5.66 0.13
C ARG A 26 14.99 -6.45 -0.20
N LEU A 27 13.92 -5.75 -0.59
CA LEU A 27 12.66 -6.34 -1.02
C LEU A 27 12.42 -6.10 -2.50
N LYS A 28 11.72 -7.02 -3.17
CA LYS A 28 11.15 -6.82 -4.49
C LYS A 28 9.64 -6.77 -4.39
N VAL A 29 9.03 -5.68 -4.84
CA VAL A 29 7.58 -5.46 -4.72
C VAL A 29 6.97 -5.07 -6.05
N VAL A 30 5.75 -5.52 -6.30
CA VAL A 30 4.91 -5.01 -7.41
C VAL A 30 3.96 -3.99 -6.84
N VAL A 31 3.86 -2.81 -7.47
CA VAL A 31 2.92 -1.76 -7.07
C VAL A 31 1.91 -1.53 -8.18
N ASP A 32 0.64 -1.72 -7.87
CA ASP A 32 -0.48 -1.45 -8.77
C ASP A 32 -1.25 -0.24 -8.25
N ALA A 33 -1.33 0.84 -9.03
CA ALA A 33 -2.10 2.02 -8.65
C ALA A 33 -3.40 2.18 -9.45
N GLY A 34 -3.72 1.26 -10.38
CA GLY A 34 -4.91 1.33 -11.23
C GLY A 34 -5.13 2.69 -11.89
N ASN A 35 -4.05 3.38 -12.28
CA ASN A 35 -4.01 4.75 -12.81
C ASN A 35 -4.49 5.86 -11.87
N GLY A 36 -4.63 5.58 -10.58
CA GLY A 36 -4.96 6.54 -9.53
C GLY A 36 -3.81 7.48 -9.16
N ILE A 37 -4.13 8.53 -8.40
CA ILE A 37 -3.16 9.58 -8.01
C ILE A 37 -2.10 9.07 -7.03
N ALA A 38 -2.35 7.93 -6.37
CA ALA A 38 -1.46 7.33 -5.40
C ALA A 38 -0.15 6.80 -6.02
N GLY A 39 -0.18 6.43 -7.32
CA GLY A 39 0.94 5.82 -8.03
C GLY A 39 2.25 6.61 -7.93
N PRO A 40 2.31 7.86 -8.42
CA PRO A 40 3.53 8.67 -8.37
C PRO A 40 4.08 8.87 -6.95
N VAL A 41 3.21 9.01 -5.95
CA VAL A 41 3.63 9.22 -4.55
C VAL A 41 4.22 7.93 -3.98
N MET A 42 3.60 6.77 -4.21
CA MET A 42 4.13 5.49 -3.76
C MET A 42 5.49 5.19 -4.39
N LEU A 43 5.67 5.45 -5.69
CA LEU A 43 6.97 5.30 -6.35
C LEU A 43 8.04 6.24 -5.77
N ARG A 44 7.66 7.48 -5.38
CA ARG A 44 8.57 8.41 -4.67
C ARG A 44 8.95 7.91 -3.28
N ILE A 45 8.04 7.28 -2.54
CA ILE A 45 8.32 6.70 -1.22
C ILE A 45 9.29 5.53 -1.37
N LEU A 46 8.97 4.57 -2.24
CA LEU A 46 9.74 3.34 -2.38
C LEU A 46 11.12 3.57 -3.01
N SER A 47 11.27 4.58 -3.88
CA SER A 47 12.60 4.93 -4.44
C SER A 47 13.59 5.48 -3.42
N LYS A 48 13.12 5.88 -2.24
CA LYS A 48 13.97 6.30 -1.10
C LYS A 48 14.28 5.15 -0.12
N LEU A 49 13.77 3.95 -0.38
CA LEU A 49 14.01 2.74 0.43
C LEU A 49 14.81 1.71 -0.40
N ASP A 50 15.43 0.73 0.26
CA ASP A 50 16.12 -0.37 -0.41
C ASP A 50 15.11 -1.42 -0.96
N VAL A 51 14.35 -1.00 -1.97
CA VAL A 51 13.27 -1.77 -2.59
C VAL A 51 13.43 -1.77 -4.12
N GLU A 52 13.37 -2.96 -4.73
CA GLU A 52 13.15 -3.12 -6.15
C GLU A 52 11.66 -3.02 -6.45
N VAL A 53 11.26 -2.00 -7.21
CA VAL A 53 9.85 -1.75 -7.51
C VAL A 53 9.54 -2.14 -8.95
N VAL A 54 8.50 -2.94 -9.12
CA VAL A 54 7.89 -3.26 -10.42
C VAL A 54 6.56 -2.52 -10.52
N PRO A 55 6.49 -1.38 -11.23
CA PRO A 55 5.26 -0.61 -11.33
C PRO A 55 4.25 -1.27 -12.28
N LEU A 56 2.98 -1.22 -11.91
CA LEU A 56 1.79 -1.52 -12.70
C LEU A 56 0.87 -0.31 -12.62
N TYR A 57 0.49 0.23 -13.78
CA TYR A 57 -0.54 1.28 -13.89
C TYR A 57 -0.32 2.47 -12.93
N CYS A 58 0.94 2.89 -12.76
CA CYS A 58 1.33 3.94 -11.82
C CYS A 58 1.36 5.35 -12.44
N ASP A 59 1.16 5.45 -13.74
CA ASP A 59 0.87 6.69 -14.45
C ASP A 59 -0.59 7.12 -14.21
N VAL A 60 -0.79 8.41 -13.94
CA VAL A 60 -2.12 8.94 -13.61
C VAL A 60 -2.95 9.12 -14.89
N ASP A 61 -4.08 8.42 -14.94
CA ASP A 61 -5.09 8.57 -16.00
C ASP A 61 -6.49 8.40 -15.41
N GLY A 62 -7.24 9.51 -15.37
CA GLY A 62 -8.61 9.54 -14.84
C GLY A 62 -9.65 8.79 -15.68
N HIS A 63 -9.29 8.26 -16.85
CA HIS A 63 -10.14 7.35 -17.62
C HIS A 63 -10.05 5.90 -17.12
N PHE A 64 -9.08 5.57 -16.27
CA PHE A 64 -8.85 4.23 -15.71
C PHE A 64 -8.86 3.12 -16.78
N PRO A 65 -7.98 3.18 -17.81
CA PRO A 65 -8.08 2.34 -19.00
C PRO A 65 -7.79 0.84 -18.75
N ASN A 66 -7.22 0.49 -17.60
CA ASN A 66 -6.80 -0.88 -17.28
C ASN A 66 -7.83 -1.62 -16.42
N HIS A 67 -8.00 -1.18 -15.17
CA HIS A 67 -9.08 -1.58 -14.27
C HIS A 67 -9.37 -0.43 -13.31
N HIS A 68 -10.52 -0.48 -12.64
CA HIS A 68 -10.82 0.51 -11.60
C HIS A 68 -9.85 0.34 -10.41
N PRO A 69 -9.34 1.43 -9.82
CA PRO A 69 -8.48 1.38 -8.64
C PRO A 69 -9.31 1.13 -7.38
N ASP A 70 -9.77 -0.11 -7.23
CA ASP A 70 -10.52 -0.58 -6.07
C ASP A 70 -9.98 -1.96 -5.64
N PRO A 71 -9.00 -1.99 -4.72
CA PRO A 71 -8.33 -3.22 -4.29
C PRO A 71 -9.22 -4.13 -3.44
N SER A 72 -10.43 -3.67 -3.06
CA SER A 72 -11.39 -4.51 -2.33
C SER A 72 -12.04 -5.58 -3.22
N LYS A 73 -11.95 -5.43 -4.54
CA LYS A 73 -12.51 -6.36 -5.52
C LYS A 73 -11.43 -7.31 -6.04
N PRO A 74 -11.51 -8.62 -5.78
CA PRO A 74 -10.48 -9.58 -6.20
C PRO A 74 -10.14 -9.54 -7.69
N LYS A 75 -11.13 -9.29 -8.56
CA LYS A 75 -10.92 -9.15 -10.02
C LYS A 75 -9.90 -8.07 -10.39
N ASN A 76 -9.79 -7.00 -9.59
CA ASN A 76 -8.85 -5.91 -9.84
C ASN A 76 -7.42 -6.26 -9.39
N LEU A 77 -7.22 -7.39 -8.68
CA LEU A 77 -5.93 -7.86 -8.21
C LEU A 77 -5.33 -8.94 -9.10
N GLU A 78 -6.05 -9.44 -10.10
CA GLU A 78 -5.62 -10.57 -10.95
C GLU A 78 -4.29 -10.27 -11.65
N MET A 79 -4.13 -9.05 -12.18
CA MET A 79 -2.88 -8.64 -12.82
C MET A 79 -1.74 -8.52 -11.81
N LEU A 80 -2.00 -7.92 -10.64
CA LEU A 80 -1.02 -7.83 -9.56
C LEU A 80 -0.54 -9.23 -9.14
N ILE A 81 -1.46 -10.16 -8.87
CA ILE A 81 -1.16 -11.54 -8.50
C ILE A 81 -0.31 -12.22 -9.58
N ARG A 82 -0.69 -12.07 -10.85
CA ARG A 82 0.06 -12.63 -11.98
C ARG A 82 1.48 -12.05 -12.03
N LYS A 83 1.62 -10.73 -11.91
CA LYS A 83 2.92 -10.06 -12.01
C LYS A 83 3.83 -10.44 -10.86
N VAL A 84 3.31 -10.52 -9.62
CA VAL A 84 4.07 -10.94 -8.44
C VAL A 84 4.72 -12.31 -8.68
N LYS A 85 3.95 -13.27 -9.18
CA LYS A 85 4.45 -14.61 -9.52
C LYS A 85 5.45 -14.58 -10.67
N GLU A 86 5.16 -13.84 -11.73
CA GLU A 86 5.98 -13.74 -12.93
C GLU A 86 7.39 -13.22 -12.64
N VAL A 87 7.51 -12.20 -11.77
CA VAL A 87 8.80 -11.53 -11.48
C VAL A 87 9.47 -12.04 -10.21
N GLY A 88 8.85 -12.99 -9.50
CA GLY A 88 9.30 -13.50 -8.20
C GLY A 88 9.39 -12.39 -7.15
N ALA A 89 8.37 -11.52 -7.06
CA ALA A 89 8.33 -10.48 -6.04
C ALA A 89 7.98 -11.06 -4.66
N ASP A 90 8.49 -10.43 -3.60
CA ASP A 90 8.18 -10.75 -2.21
C ASP A 90 6.70 -10.43 -1.91
N TYR A 91 6.20 -9.29 -2.40
CA TYR A 91 4.84 -8.81 -2.17
C TYR A 91 4.28 -8.03 -3.35
N GLY A 92 2.96 -7.97 -3.43
CA GLY A 92 2.21 -7.05 -4.27
C GLY A 92 1.40 -6.06 -3.43
N PHE A 93 1.39 -4.80 -3.86
CA PHE A 93 0.64 -3.72 -3.23
C PHE A 93 -0.30 -3.09 -4.27
N ALA A 94 -1.60 -3.08 -3.98
CA ALA A 94 -2.60 -2.40 -4.78
C ALA A 94 -3.14 -1.18 -4.03
N LEU A 95 -3.13 -0.01 -4.66
CA LEU A 95 -3.68 1.22 -4.12
C LEU A 95 -5.05 1.48 -4.74
N ASP A 96 -5.91 2.17 -3.99
CA ASP A 96 -7.12 2.71 -4.56
C ASP A 96 -6.90 4.12 -5.16
N GLY A 97 -7.96 4.70 -5.71
CA GLY A 97 -7.85 5.85 -6.62
C GLY A 97 -7.20 7.09 -6.00
N ASP A 98 -7.46 7.37 -4.73
CA ASP A 98 -6.91 8.47 -3.94
C ASP A 98 -5.82 8.04 -2.95
N GLY A 99 -5.69 6.74 -2.68
CA GLY A 99 -4.55 6.15 -1.98
C GLY A 99 -4.72 6.01 -0.47
N ASP A 100 -5.95 6.06 0.03
CA ASP A 100 -6.25 5.83 1.45
C ASP A 100 -6.43 4.34 1.80
N ARG A 101 -6.56 3.47 0.79
CA ARG A 101 -6.67 2.00 0.96
C ARG A 101 -5.52 1.25 0.30
N LEU A 102 -5.09 0.17 0.95
CA LEU A 102 -4.06 -0.74 0.50
C LEU A 102 -4.59 -2.18 0.42
N GLY A 103 -4.47 -2.80 -0.74
CA GLY A 103 -4.55 -4.25 -0.92
C GLY A 103 -3.16 -4.87 -0.89
N VAL A 104 -3.03 -6.04 -0.26
CA VAL A 104 -1.75 -6.75 -0.12
C VAL A 104 -1.86 -8.15 -0.69
N VAL A 105 -0.87 -8.55 -1.48
CA VAL A 105 -0.75 -9.87 -2.10
C VAL A 105 0.59 -10.49 -1.70
N THR A 106 0.60 -11.76 -1.28
CA THR A 106 1.83 -12.51 -0.97
C THR A 106 2.59 -12.91 -2.24
N ASN A 107 3.84 -13.35 -2.09
CA ASN A 107 4.62 -13.98 -3.16
C ASN A 107 3.92 -15.18 -3.83
N GLU A 108 3.04 -15.87 -3.11
CA GLU A 108 2.24 -17.00 -3.64
C GLU A 108 0.91 -16.56 -4.29
N GLY A 109 0.63 -15.26 -4.29
CA GLY A 109 -0.58 -14.69 -4.87
C GLY A 109 -1.81 -14.73 -3.97
N GLU A 110 -1.63 -14.99 -2.66
CA GLU A 110 -2.72 -14.92 -1.69
C GLU A 110 -3.03 -13.47 -1.35
N VAL A 111 -4.31 -13.09 -1.35
CA VAL A 111 -4.75 -11.76 -0.90
C VAL A 111 -4.82 -11.75 0.63
N ILE A 112 -4.08 -10.84 1.26
CA ILE A 112 -4.16 -10.60 2.71
C ILE A 112 -5.22 -9.54 2.96
N TYR A 113 -6.34 -9.93 3.57
CA TYR A 113 -7.40 -9.00 3.93
C TYR A 113 -6.98 -8.06 5.10
N PRO A 114 -7.57 -6.85 5.19
CA PRO A 114 -7.16 -5.84 6.15
C PRO A 114 -7.21 -6.26 7.62
N ASP A 115 -8.12 -7.15 8.00
CA ASP A 115 -8.22 -7.67 9.37
C ASP A 115 -6.99 -8.51 9.76
N ARG A 116 -6.45 -9.31 8.83
CA ARG A 116 -5.18 -10.04 9.02
C ARG A 116 -3.96 -9.11 9.02
N LEU A 117 -3.98 -8.05 8.21
CA LEU A 117 -2.94 -7.00 8.28
C LEU A 117 -2.97 -6.30 9.64
N MET A 118 -4.17 -6.02 10.18
CA MET A 118 -4.31 -5.44 11.52
C MET A 118 -3.79 -6.36 12.62
N MET A 119 -3.91 -7.69 12.50
CA MET A 119 -3.29 -8.60 13.48
C MET A 119 -1.76 -8.40 13.52
N LEU A 120 -1.11 -8.28 12.37
CA LEU A 120 0.33 -8.04 12.28
C LEU A 120 0.72 -6.67 12.87
N PHE A 121 -0.03 -5.61 12.55
CA PHE A 121 0.23 -4.27 13.10
C PHE A 121 -0.04 -4.19 14.60
N ALA A 122 -1.10 -4.82 15.09
CA ALA A 122 -1.44 -4.87 16.51
C ALA A 122 -0.34 -5.58 17.31
N GLU A 123 0.18 -6.72 16.81
CA GLU A 123 1.28 -7.42 17.46
C GLU A 123 2.52 -6.53 17.61
N ASP A 124 2.91 -5.82 16.56
CA ASP A 124 4.08 -4.92 16.58
C ASP A 124 3.88 -3.73 17.54
N ILE A 125 2.73 -3.06 17.45
CA ILE A 125 2.42 -1.90 18.29
C ILE A 125 2.35 -2.28 19.78
N LEU A 126 1.70 -3.40 20.11
CA LEU A 126 1.52 -3.85 21.50
C LEU A 126 2.83 -4.30 22.16
N ARG A 127 3.85 -4.71 21.40
CA ARG A 127 5.20 -4.98 21.94
C ARG A 127 5.82 -3.73 22.57
N SER A 128 5.57 -2.57 21.98
CA SER A 128 6.09 -1.27 22.46
C SER A 128 5.09 -0.52 23.36
N HIS A 129 3.80 -0.85 23.26
CA HIS A 129 2.72 -0.22 24.03
C HIS A 129 1.81 -1.28 24.69
N PRO A 130 2.29 -2.00 25.72
CA PRO A 130 1.50 -3.05 26.35
C PRO A 130 0.18 -2.54 26.90
N GLY A 131 -0.92 -3.23 26.55
CA GLY A 131 -2.27 -2.89 27.02
C GLY A 131 -2.96 -1.75 26.26
N ALA A 132 -2.38 -1.23 25.17
CA ALA A 132 -3.05 -0.27 24.32
C ALA A 132 -4.32 -0.86 23.68
N GLU A 133 -5.33 -0.02 23.47
CA GLU A 133 -6.57 -0.41 22.80
C GLU A 133 -6.38 -0.43 21.27
N ILE A 134 -6.93 -1.44 20.61
CA ILE A 134 -6.93 -1.57 19.15
C ILE A 134 -8.37 -1.44 18.65
N VAL A 135 -8.62 -0.46 17.79
CA VAL A 135 -9.95 -0.18 17.24
C VAL A 135 -10.09 -0.83 15.86
N TYR A 136 -11.20 -1.55 15.65
CA TYR A 136 -11.54 -2.20 14.39
C TYR A 136 -13.07 -2.25 14.22
N ASP A 137 -13.55 -2.51 13.00
CA ASP A 137 -14.99 -2.51 12.70
C ASP A 137 -15.65 -3.88 12.87
N VAL A 138 -16.98 -3.92 12.85
CA VAL A 138 -17.77 -5.15 13.04
C VAL A 138 -17.60 -6.19 11.93
N LYS A 139 -16.95 -5.87 10.80
CA LYS A 139 -16.71 -6.80 9.70
C LYS A 139 -15.43 -7.61 9.88
N CYS A 140 -14.55 -7.21 10.79
CA CYS A 140 -13.29 -7.90 11.02
C CYS A 140 -13.51 -9.30 11.62
N SER A 141 -12.58 -10.20 11.33
CA SER A 141 -12.61 -11.56 11.89
C SER A 141 -12.65 -11.56 13.41
N ARG A 142 -13.42 -12.49 13.99
CA ARG A 142 -13.39 -12.81 15.42
C ARG A 142 -11.99 -13.22 15.91
N LYS A 143 -11.05 -13.57 15.01
CA LYS A 143 -9.67 -13.90 15.36
C LYS A 143 -8.81 -12.68 15.71
N LEU A 144 -9.29 -11.46 15.45
CA LEU A 144 -8.58 -10.23 15.83
C LEU A 144 -8.70 -9.95 17.34
N VAL A 145 -9.61 -10.64 18.03
CA VAL A 145 -9.88 -10.58 19.48
C VAL A 145 -9.68 -11.91 20.19
#